data_AF-A0A946YW92-F1
#
_entry.id   AF-A0A946YW92-F1
#
_cell.length_a   1.000
_cell.length_b   1.000
_cell.length_c   1.000
_cell.angle_alpha   90.00
_cell.angle_beta   90.00
_cell.angle_gamma   90.00
#
_symmetry.space_group_name_H-M   'P 1'
#
loop_
_entity.id
_entity.type
_entity.pdbx_description
1 polymer ?
#
loop_
_entity_poly.entity_id
_entity_poly.type
_entity_poly.pdbx_seq_one_letter_code
_entity_poly.pdbx_strand_id
1 'polypeptide(L)'
;MIELSYLAAAVLFIVGLKRLGHPKTARSGNGLAALGMLWAVVVTLIDLGTVSWGIVIVGVVIGAVVGAVLARRVQMTSMPELVAAFNGFGGSASAFVALAETLRADPSTLSVETGITTVFSVVVGSLTLSGSFIAYGKLQGLIAGRPIGFAGTNAINLLVALTTLGVGV
;
A
#
# COMPACT_ATOMS: atom_id res chain seq x y z
N MET A 1 25.44 -3.48 6.43
CA MET A 1 25.31 -2.15 5.79
C MET A 1 23.92 -1.89 5.25
N ILE A 2 23.21 -2.90 4.75
CA ILE A 2 21.83 -2.79 4.24
C ILE A 2 20.85 -2.40 5.36
N GLU A 3 20.90 -3.08 6.51
CA GLU A 3 20.04 -2.76 7.67
C GLU A 3 20.20 -1.32 8.16
N LEU A 4 21.45 -0.82 8.25
CA LEU A 4 21.73 0.58 8.59
C LEU A 4 21.16 1.55 7.54
N SER A 5 21.13 1.13 6.27
CA SER A 5 20.56 1.93 5.19
C SER A 5 19.03 1.99 5.28
N TYR A 6 18.37 0.88 5.66
CA TYR A 6 16.94 0.88 5.96
C TYR A 6 16.61 1.72 7.21
N LEU A 7 17.45 1.66 8.25
CA LEU A 7 17.31 2.52 9.41
C LEU A 7 17.42 4.01 9.03
N ALA A 8 18.36 4.37 8.16
CA ALA A 8 18.48 5.74 7.65
C ALA A 8 17.23 6.18 6.87
N ALA A 9 16.68 5.32 6.01
CA ALA A 9 15.42 5.57 5.32
C ALA A 9 14.25 5.78 6.30
N ALA A 10 14.13 4.93 7.33
CA ALA A 10 13.12 5.06 8.36
C ALA A 10 13.23 6.40 9.13
N VAL A 11 14.45 6.81 9.49
CA VAL A 11 14.70 8.11 10.13
C VAL A 11 14.26 9.27 9.22
N LEU A 12 14.59 9.22 7.93
CA LEU A 12 14.16 10.24 6.96
C LEU A 12 12.64 10.34 6.86
N PHE A 13 11.93 9.22 6.86
CA PHE A 13 10.47 9.20 6.89
C PHE A 13 9.90 9.80 8.18
N ILE A 14 10.42 9.41 9.34
CA ILE A 14 9.96 9.91 10.65
C ILE A 14 10.15 11.43 10.72
N VAL A 15 11.34 11.93 10.35
CA VAL A 15 11.61 13.38 10.34
C VAL A 15 10.77 14.09 9.29
N GLY A 16 10.59 13.49 8.11
CA GLY A 16 9.73 14.01 7.04
C GLY A 16 8.29 14.21 7.51
N LEU A 17 7.68 13.17 8.09
CA LEU A 17 6.32 13.19 8.65
C LEU A 17 6.18 14.20 9.79
N LYS A 18 7.17 14.26 10.70
CA LYS A 18 7.17 15.25 11.79
C LYS A 18 7.16 16.70 11.26
N ARG A 19 7.87 16.97 10.16
CA ARG A 19 7.89 18.29 9.51
C ARG A 19 6.62 18.57 8.72
N LEU A 20 5.93 17.56 8.19
CA LEU A 20 4.62 17.76 7.54
C LEU A 20 3.56 18.29 8.51
N GLY A 21 3.69 18.02 9.81
CA GLY A 21 2.77 18.54 10.83
C GLY A 21 2.82 20.06 11.07
N HIS A 22 3.79 20.78 10.49
CA HIS A 22 3.90 22.24 10.64
C HIS A 22 3.96 22.96 9.28
N PRO A 23 3.10 23.96 9.02
CA PRO A 23 3.06 24.64 7.71
C PRO A 23 4.40 25.21 7.25
N LYS A 24 5.20 25.75 8.17
CA LYS A 24 6.53 26.32 7.89
C LYS A 24 7.54 25.30 7.36
N THR A 25 7.41 24.03 7.75
CA THR A 25 8.36 22.96 7.39
C THR A 25 7.77 21.91 6.46
N ALA A 26 6.49 22.03 6.08
CA ALA A 26 5.78 21.05 5.26
C ALA A 26 6.47 20.74 3.91
N ARG A 27 6.88 21.76 3.15
CA ARG A 27 7.55 21.57 1.84
C ARG A 27 8.83 20.74 1.97
N SER A 28 9.65 21.07 2.97
CA SER A 28 10.88 20.34 3.27
C SER A 28 10.63 18.96 3.88
N GLY A 29 9.53 18.79 4.63
CA GLY A 29 9.11 17.49 5.17
C GLY A 29 8.75 16.51 4.06
N ASN A 30 7.98 16.97 3.07
CA ASN A 30 7.67 16.18 1.89
C ASN A 30 8.93 15.77 1.11
N GLY A 31 9.89 16.70 0.95
CA GLY A 31 11.17 16.41 0.30
C GLY A 31 11.99 15.34 1.02
N LEU A 32 12.03 15.37 2.36
CA LEU A 32 12.72 14.34 3.15
C LEU A 32 12.04 12.98 3.05
N ALA A 33 10.71 12.93 3.09
CA ALA A 33 9.97 11.68 2.92
C ALA A 33 10.18 11.08 1.52
N ALA A 34 10.18 11.92 0.47
CA ALA A 34 10.48 11.48 -0.89
C ALA A 34 11.91 10.93 -1.03
N LEU A 35 12.89 11.58 -0.37
CA LEU A 35 14.28 11.09 -0.34
C LEU A 35 14.40 9.78 0.43
N GLY A 36 13.68 9.63 1.55
CA GLY A 36 13.60 8.37 2.30
C GLY A 36 13.04 7.22 1.45
N MET A 37 11.95 7.48 0.69
CA MET A 37 11.39 6.49 -0.23
C MET A 37 12.36 6.10 -1.34
N LEU A 38 13.00 7.08 -1.99
CA LEU A 38 13.99 6.83 -3.04
C LEU A 38 15.16 6.00 -2.50
N TRP A 39 15.66 6.34 -1.31
CA TRP A 39 16.73 5.62 -0.64
C TRP A 39 16.34 4.16 -0.37
N ALA A 40 15.15 3.93 0.21
CA ALA A 40 14.65 2.59 0.47
C ALA A 40 14.56 1.75 -0.81
N VAL A 41 14.00 2.30 -1.89
CA VAL A 41 13.92 1.60 -3.19
C VAL A 41 15.30 1.23 -3.71
N VAL A 42 16.25 2.18 -3.72
CA VAL A 42 17.62 1.91 -4.22
C VAL A 42 18.30 0.82 -3.41
N VAL A 43 18.22 0.88 -2.08
CA VAL A 43 18.80 -0.16 -1.20
C VAL A 43 18.18 -1.52 -1.47
N THR A 44 16.85 -1.59 -1.57
CA THR A 44 16.15 -2.84 -1.89
C THR A 44 16.54 -3.39 -3.26
N LEU A 45 16.69 -2.53 -4.28
CA LEU A 45 17.14 -2.95 -5.61
C LEU A 45 18.56 -3.51 -5.59
N ILE A 46 19.47 -2.96 -4.78
CA ILE A 46 20.84 -3.46 -4.64
C ILE A 46 20.87 -4.80 -3.89
N ASP A 47 19.97 -4.98 -2.92
CA ASP A 47 19.84 -6.22 -2.13
C ASP A 47 19.16 -7.36 -2.92
N LEU A 48 18.33 -7.00 -3.91
CA LEU A 48 17.71 -7.95 -4.84
C LEU A 48 18.80 -8.64 -5.68
N GLY A 49 19.22 -9.84 -5.26
CA GLY A 49 20.28 -10.63 -5.89
C GLY A 49 20.06 -10.89 -7.40
N THR A 50 19.58 -12.08 -7.76
CA THR A 50 19.28 -12.42 -9.17
C THR A 50 17.82 -12.13 -9.48
N VAL A 51 17.56 -10.95 -10.04
CA VAL A 51 16.22 -10.54 -10.48
C VAL A 51 16.23 -10.16 -11.96
N SER A 52 15.10 -10.38 -12.63
CA SER A 52 14.87 -9.86 -13.97
C SER A 52 14.75 -8.33 -13.91
N TRP A 53 15.89 -7.65 -14.00
CA TRP A 53 15.99 -6.18 -13.99
C TRP A 53 15.06 -5.53 -15.02
N GLY A 54 14.83 -6.18 -16.16
CA GLY A 54 13.88 -5.72 -17.16
C GLY A 54 12.46 -5.57 -16.60
N ILE A 55 11.94 -6.56 -15.88
CA ILE A 55 10.59 -6.53 -15.29
C ILE A 55 10.50 -5.45 -14.21
N VAL A 56 11.52 -5.36 -13.36
CA VAL A 56 11.55 -4.38 -12.25
C VAL A 56 11.56 -2.95 -12.79
N ILE A 57 12.46 -2.65 -13.73
CA ILE A 57 12.58 -1.31 -14.31
C ILE A 57 11.28 -0.95 -15.05
N VAL A 58 10.73 -1.87 -15.84
CA VAL A 58 9.46 -1.63 -16.55
C VAL A 58 8.33 -1.35 -15.57
N GLY A 59 8.20 -2.14 -14.49
CA GLY A 59 7.20 -1.94 -13.45
C GLY A 59 7.32 -0.58 -12.77
N VAL A 60 8.53 -0.19 -12.35
CA VAL A 60 8.80 1.10 -11.72
C VAL A 60 8.48 2.25 -12.67
N VAL A 61 8.92 2.16 -13.94
CA VAL A 61 8.68 3.22 -14.93
C VAL A 61 7.19 3.37 -15.23
N ILE A 62 6.47 2.27 -15.48
CA ILE A 62 5.03 2.32 -15.74
C ILE A 62 4.29 2.91 -14.54
N GLY A 63 4.56 2.40 -13.33
CA GLY A 63 3.93 2.88 -12.10
C GLY A 63 4.22 4.36 -11.84
N ALA A 64 5.47 4.79 -11.98
CA ALA A 64 5.87 6.19 -11.79
C ALA A 64 5.22 7.12 -12.83
N VAL A 65 5.18 6.72 -14.11
CA VAL A 65 4.56 7.51 -15.18
C VAL A 65 3.06 7.65 -14.95
N VAL A 66 2.35 6.53 -14.73
CA VAL A 66 0.89 6.55 -14.50
C VAL A 66 0.57 7.38 -13.26
N GLY A 67 1.28 7.14 -12.15
CA GLY A 67 1.09 7.89 -10.91
C GLY A 67 1.35 9.39 -11.07
N ALA A 68 2.45 9.77 -11.73
CA ALA A 68 2.79 11.18 -11.95
C ALA A 68 1.81 11.88 -12.90
N VAL A 69 1.35 11.20 -13.96
CA VAL A 69 0.36 11.74 -14.89
C VAL A 69 -0.96 11.98 -14.17
N LEU A 70 -1.43 11.00 -13.40
CA LEU A 70 -2.70 11.12 -12.68
C LEU A 70 -2.61 12.23 -11.61
N ALA A 71 -1.53 12.27 -10.84
CA ALA A 71 -1.31 13.30 -9.81
C ALA A 71 -1.21 14.73 -10.36
N ARG A 72 -0.76 14.92 -11.61
CA ARG A 72 -0.65 16.24 -12.24
C ARG A 72 -1.91 16.69 -12.98
N ARG A 73 -2.75 15.75 -13.41
CA ARG A 73 -3.94 16.06 -14.22
C ARG A 73 -5.23 16.18 -13.42
N VAL A 74 -5.31 15.61 -12.22
CA VAL A 74 -6.50 15.69 -11.36
C VAL A 74 -6.64 17.09 -10.76
N GLN A 75 -7.88 17.58 -10.69
CA GLN A 75 -8.20 18.88 -10.10
C GLN A 75 -8.04 18.84 -8.57
N MET A 76 -7.67 19.96 -7.96
CA MET A 76 -7.48 20.05 -6.50
C MET A 76 -8.75 19.73 -5.69
N THR A 77 -9.93 19.90 -6.27
CA THR A 77 -11.24 19.53 -5.69
C THR A 77 -11.44 18.01 -5.61
N SER A 78 -10.81 17.26 -6.50
CA SER A 78 -10.88 15.80 -6.62
C SER A 78 -9.71 15.08 -5.94
N MET A 79 -8.89 15.80 -5.17
CA MET A 79 -7.76 15.21 -4.43
C MET A 79 -8.19 14.10 -3.46
N PRO A 80 -9.32 14.18 -2.73
CA PRO A 80 -9.76 13.10 -1.85
C PRO A 80 -9.94 11.76 -2.58
N GLU A 81 -10.46 11.79 -3.81
CA GLU A 81 -10.71 10.60 -4.64
C GLU A 81 -9.40 9.98 -5.10
N LEU A 82 -8.47 10.81 -5.58
CA LEU A 82 -7.16 10.37 -6.01
C LEU A 82 -6.38 9.72 -4.85
N VAL A 83 -6.43 10.32 -3.66
CA VAL A 83 -5.81 9.77 -2.45
C VAL A 83 -6.42 8.41 -2.09
N ALA A 84 -7.75 8.28 -2.18
CA ALA A 84 -8.41 6.99 -1.95
C ALA A 84 -7.93 5.92 -2.94
N ALA A 85 -7.86 6.24 -4.24
CA ALA A 85 -7.39 5.33 -5.27
C ALA A 85 -5.91 4.91 -5.06
N PHE A 86 -5.01 5.87 -4.77
CA PHE A 86 -3.59 5.57 -4.51
C PHE A 86 -3.38 4.71 -3.27
N ASN A 87 -4.16 4.91 -2.22
CA ASN A 87 -4.15 4.03 -1.05
C ASN A 87 -4.57 2.60 -1.41
N GLY A 88 -5.55 2.45 -2.30
CA GLY A 88 -6.01 1.15 -2.79
C GLY A 88 -4.92 0.41 -3.55
N PHE A 89 -4.20 1.09 -4.44
CA PHE A 89 -3.06 0.50 -5.15
C PHE A 89 -1.92 0.11 -4.18
N GLY A 90 -1.66 0.90 -3.15
CA GLY A 90 -0.72 0.55 -2.08
C GLY A 90 -1.12 -0.75 -1.37
N GLY A 91 -2.39 -0.90 -1.01
CA GLY A 91 -2.93 -2.14 -0.43
C GLY A 91 -2.86 -3.35 -1.38
N SER A 92 -3.11 -3.15 -2.67
CA SER A 92 -2.95 -4.23 -3.65
C SER A 92 -1.50 -4.68 -3.80
N ALA A 93 -0.54 -3.76 -3.71
CA ALA A 93 0.88 -4.10 -3.78
C ALA A 93 1.29 -4.99 -2.60
N SER A 94 0.85 -4.67 -1.37
CA SER A 94 1.13 -5.53 -0.21
C SER A 94 0.46 -6.90 -0.33
N ALA A 95 -0.78 -6.96 -0.84
CA ALA A 95 -1.46 -8.24 -1.08
C ALA A 95 -0.76 -9.09 -2.13
N PHE A 96 -0.32 -8.50 -3.25
CA PHE A 96 0.41 -9.24 -4.30
C PHE A 96 1.78 -9.71 -3.85
N VAL A 97 2.51 -8.92 -3.05
CA VAL A 97 3.79 -9.36 -2.47
C VAL A 97 3.58 -10.56 -1.54
N ALA A 98 2.56 -10.51 -0.69
CA ALA A 98 2.21 -11.61 0.21
C ALA A 98 1.75 -12.88 -0.55
N LEU A 99 0.93 -12.73 -1.59
CA LEU A 99 0.54 -13.84 -2.46
C LEU A 99 1.74 -14.44 -3.18
N ALA A 100 2.64 -13.62 -3.72
CA ALA A 100 3.85 -14.08 -4.38
C ALA A 100 4.76 -14.86 -3.43
N GLU A 101 4.89 -14.42 -2.17
CA GLU A 101 5.64 -15.16 -1.15
C GLU A 101 4.98 -16.50 -0.82
N THR A 102 3.64 -16.54 -0.71
CA THR A 102 2.90 -17.79 -0.45
C THR A 102 3.10 -18.80 -1.58
N LEU A 103 3.09 -18.35 -2.83
CA LEU A 103 3.27 -19.21 -4.01
C LEU A 103 4.72 -19.71 -4.17
N ARG A 104 5.68 -18.97 -3.63
CA ARG A 104 7.11 -19.30 -3.71
C ARG A 104 7.58 -20.16 -2.53
N ALA A 105 6.96 -19.99 -1.37
CA ALA A 105 7.34 -20.69 -0.16
C ALA A 105 6.98 -22.18 -0.23
N ASP A 106 7.88 -23.02 0.25
CA ASP A 106 7.63 -24.46 0.38
C ASP A 106 6.77 -24.70 1.63
N PRO A 107 5.57 -25.29 1.50
CA PRO A 107 4.66 -25.54 2.63
C PRO A 107 5.31 -26.31 3.79
N SER A 108 6.34 -27.12 3.50
CA SER A 108 7.03 -27.93 4.51
C SER A 108 8.02 -27.14 5.38
N THR A 109 8.39 -25.92 4.97
CA THR A 109 9.40 -25.08 5.64
C THR A 109 8.85 -23.74 6.16
N LEU A 110 7.56 -23.49 5.94
CA LEU A 110 6.89 -22.26 6.32
C LEU A 110 6.78 -22.16 7.85
N SER A 111 7.45 -21.16 8.42
CA SER A 111 7.23 -20.78 9.81
C SER A 111 5.79 -20.29 10.00
N VAL A 112 5.17 -20.65 11.12
CA VAL A 112 3.84 -20.18 11.51
C VAL A 112 3.77 -18.65 11.54
N GLU A 113 4.86 -17.98 11.95
CA GLU A 113 4.94 -16.52 11.96
C GLU A 113 4.86 -15.92 10.54
N THR A 114 5.58 -16.50 9.59
CA THR A 114 5.55 -16.09 8.18
C THR A 114 4.17 -16.35 7.58
N GLY A 115 3.55 -17.49 7.91
CA GLY A 115 2.17 -17.80 7.49
C GLY A 115 1.18 -16.74 7.98
N ILE A 116 1.16 -16.44 9.28
CA ILE A 116 0.26 -15.45 9.87
C ILE A 116 0.46 -14.08 9.24
N THR A 117 1.70 -13.59 9.14
CA THR A 117 1.99 -12.26 8.58
C THR A 117 1.60 -12.15 7.11
N THR A 118 1.75 -13.23 6.35
CA THR A 118 1.36 -13.30 4.94
C THR A 118 -0.15 -13.26 4.78
N VAL A 119 -0.90 -14.06 5.55
CA VAL A 119 -2.37 -14.06 5.55
C VAL A 119 -2.91 -12.68 5.90
N PHE A 120 -2.40 -12.07 6.97
CA PHE A 120 -2.79 -10.70 7.36
C PHE A 120 -2.48 -9.69 6.26
N SER A 121 -1.34 -9.81 5.57
CA SER A 121 -0.97 -8.90 4.47
C SER A 121 -1.91 -9.01 3.27
N VAL A 122 -2.36 -10.22 2.92
CA VAL A 122 -3.37 -10.45 1.86
C VAL A 122 -4.72 -9.89 2.28
N VAL A 123 -5.18 -10.18 3.49
CA VAL A 123 -6.48 -9.72 4.00
C VAL A 123 -6.53 -8.20 4.11
N VAL A 124 -5.56 -7.58 4.79
CA VAL A 124 -5.52 -6.12 4.95
C VAL A 124 -5.33 -5.43 3.59
N GLY A 125 -4.47 -5.96 2.71
CA GLY A 125 -4.25 -5.38 1.39
C GLY A 125 -5.49 -5.43 0.50
N SER A 126 -6.21 -6.56 0.46
CA SER A 126 -7.45 -6.72 -0.31
C SER A 126 -8.62 -5.89 0.26
N LEU A 127 -8.74 -5.79 1.59
CA LEU A 127 -9.70 -4.89 2.24
C LEU A 127 -9.40 -3.42 1.95
N THR A 128 -8.12 -3.04 1.96
CA THR A 128 -7.69 -1.69 1.62
C THR A 128 -8.04 -1.36 0.17
N LEU A 129 -7.76 -2.28 -0.77
CA LEU A 129 -8.10 -2.13 -2.18
C LEU A 129 -9.60 -1.93 -2.38
N SER A 130 -10.41 -2.87 -1.90
CA SER A 130 -11.87 -2.83 -2.04
C SER A 130 -12.49 -1.59 -1.37
N GLY A 131 -12.09 -1.28 -0.13
CA GLY A 131 -12.53 -0.10 0.61
C GLY A 131 -12.19 1.21 -0.09
N SER A 132 -10.98 1.31 -0.65
CA SER A 132 -10.53 2.47 -1.43
C SER A 132 -11.35 2.69 -2.69
N PHE A 133 -11.73 1.65 -3.42
CA PHE A 133 -12.57 1.79 -4.62
C PHE A 133 -14.03 2.15 -4.29
N ILE A 134 -14.56 1.65 -3.16
CA ILE A 134 -15.88 2.11 -2.66
C ILE A 134 -15.82 3.58 -2.24
N ALA A 135 -14.76 4.00 -1.54
CA ALA A 135 -14.55 5.40 -1.14
C ALA A 135 -14.42 6.32 -2.37
N TYR A 136 -13.60 5.92 -3.35
CA TYR A 136 -13.46 6.60 -4.64
C TYR A 136 -14.82 6.76 -5.33
N GLY A 137 -15.59 5.68 -5.47
CA GLY A 137 -16.90 5.71 -6.13
C GLY A 137 -17.90 6.63 -5.43
N LYS A 138 -17.88 6.68 -4.09
CA LYS A 138 -18.74 7.60 -3.31
C LYS A 138 -18.37 9.07 -3.50
N LEU A 139 -17.07 9.37 -3.50
CA LEU A 139 -16.58 10.74 -3.67
C LEU A 139 -16.81 11.26 -5.10
N GLN A 140 -16.63 10.41 -6.10
CA GLN A 140 -16.91 10.67 -7.51
C GLN A 140 -18.42 10.75 -7.85
N GLY A 141 -19.31 10.44 -6.91
CA GLY A 141 -20.76 10.41 -7.16
C GLY A 141 -21.24 9.21 -8.00
N LEU A 142 -20.38 8.22 -8.27
CA LEU A 142 -20.74 6.96 -8.93
C LEU A 142 -21.55 6.03 -7.99
N ILE A 143 -21.32 6.16 -6.69
CA ILE A 143 -22.00 5.43 -5.62
C ILE A 143 -22.68 6.46 -4.70
N ALA A 144 -23.85 6.11 -4.15
CA ALA A 144 -24.54 6.99 -3.21
C ALA A 144 -23.66 7.32 -1.98
N GLY A 145 -23.49 8.62 -1.70
CA GLY A 145 -22.69 9.09 -0.56
C GLY A 145 -23.33 8.83 0.81
N ARG A 146 -24.65 8.60 0.86
CA ARG A 146 -25.36 8.23 2.09
C ARG A 146 -24.85 6.88 2.65
N PRO A 147 -24.93 6.64 3.96
CA PRO A 147 -24.69 5.32 4.51
C PRO A 147 -25.57 4.26 3.80
N ILE A 148 -24.93 3.19 3.31
CA ILE A 148 -25.61 2.06 2.66
C ILE A 148 -25.51 0.90 3.65
N GLY A 149 -26.66 0.44 4.15
CA GLY A 149 -26.72 -0.65 5.11
C GLY A 149 -28.12 -1.23 5.17
N PHE A 150 -28.22 -2.42 5.74
CA PHE A 150 -29.46 -3.15 5.95
C PHE A 150 -29.46 -3.85 7.31
N ALA A 151 -30.62 -4.35 7.76
CA ALA A 151 -30.73 -5.03 9.05
C ALA A 151 -29.78 -6.25 9.09
N GLY A 152 -28.93 -6.32 10.12
CA GLY A 152 -27.95 -7.41 10.27
C GLY A 152 -26.57 -7.18 9.62
N THR A 153 -26.29 -5.99 9.08
CA THR A 153 -24.98 -5.66 8.45
C THR A 153 -23.78 -6.01 9.34
N ASN A 154 -23.86 -5.71 10.65
CA ASN A 154 -22.75 -6.00 11.58
C ASN A 154 -22.49 -7.51 11.74
N ALA A 155 -23.54 -8.32 11.78
CA ALA A 155 -23.43 -9.77 11.91
C ALA A 155 -22.82 -10.39 10.64
N ILE A 156 -23.24 -9.91 9.46
CA ILE A 156 -22.69 -10.35 8.18
C ILE A 156 -21.23 -9.93 8.04
N ASN A 157 -20.90 -8.68 8.37
CA ASN A 157 -19.52 -8.20 8.32
C ASN A 157 -18.60 -9.02 9.24
N LEU A 158 -19.08 -9.35 10.44
CA LEU A 158 -18.34 -10.21 11.36
C LEU A 158 -18.15 -11.62 10.79
N LEU A 159 -19.21 -12.22 10.22
CA LEU A 159 -19.14 -13.54 9.59
C LEU A 159 -18.16 -13.55 8.42
N VAL A 160 -18.20 -12.54 7.55
CA VAL A 160 -17.26 -12.39 6.43
C VAL A 160 -15.83 -12.21 6.93
N ALA A 161 -15.61 -11.39 7.97
CA ALA A 161 -14.28 -11.22 8.55
C ALA A 161 -13.73 -12.53 9.14
N LEU A 162 -14.55 -13.26 9.90
CA LEU A 162 -14.16 -14.54 10.50
C LEU A 162 -13.90 -15.63 9.44
N THR A 163 -14.75 -15.71 8.42
CA THR A 163 -14.55 -16.67 7.31
C THR A 163 -13.32 -16.34 6.48
N THR A 164 -13.05 -15.05 6.22
CA THR A 164 -11.83 -14.64 5.50
C THR A 164 -10.57 -15.00 6.28
N LEU A 165 -10.56 -14.78 7.59
CA LEU A 165 -9.45 -15.21 8.45
C LEU A 165 -9.34 -16.74 8.54
N GLY A 166 -10.47 -17.43 8.67
CA GLY A 166 -10.52 -18.89 8.79
C GLY A 166 -10.17 -19.65 7.51
N VAL A 167 -10.36 -19.06 6.34
CA VAL A 167 -9.89 -19.60 5.04
C VAL A 167 -8.41 -19.28 4.80
N GLY A 168 -7.92 -18.19 5.39
CA GLY A 168 -6.52 -17.79 5.29
C GLY A 168 -5.58 -18.64 6.15
N VAL A 169 -6.05 -19.16 7.28
CA VAL A 169 -5.32 -20.12 8.15
C VAL A 169 -5.42 -21.53 7.59
#